data_AF-A0A4P7GK34-F1
#
_entry.id   AF-A0A4P7GK34-F1
#
_cell.length_a   1.000
_cell.length_b   1.000
_cell.length_c   1.000
_cell.angle_alpha   90.00
_cell.angle_beta   90.00
_cell.angle_gamma   90.00
#
_symmetry.space_group_name_H-M   'P 1'
#
loop_
_entity.id
_entity.type
_entity.pdbx_description
1 polymer ?
#
loop_
_entity_poly.entity_id
_entity_poly.type
_entity_poly.pdbx_seq_one_letter_code
_entity_poly.pdbx_strand_id
1 'polypeptide(L)'
;MRDDHLAWAEVLDQLERDAEMMERLARSDAPEAGFQPAPWEPPAIRGPLPDELLDRAREVQRRQDAARAALTEALAAVRDRQRLSRRPAALPVTPARPAYVDISA
;
A
#
# COMPACT_ATOMS: atom_id res chain seq x y z
N MET A 1 24.32 9.53 -25.64
CA MET A 1 23.36 10.65 -25.51
C MET A 1 21.94 10.27 -25.86
N ARG A 2 21.61 9.87 -27.10
CA ARG A 2 20.23 9.48 -27.45
C ARG A 2 19.81 8.14 -26.81
N ASP A 3 20.73 7.20 -26.67
CA ASP A 3 20.46 5.91 -26.00
C ASP A 3 20.24 6.07 -24.49
N ASP A 4 20.99 6.97 -23.85
CA ASP A 4 20.85 7.25 -22.40
C ASP A 4 19.50 7.91 -22.08
N HIS A 5 19.02 8.79 -22.97
CA HIS A 5 17.70 9.40 -22.82
C HIS A 5 16.58 8.36 -22.94
N LEU A 6 16.68 7.42 -23.89
CA LEU A 6 15.69 6.34 -24.03
C LEU A 6 15.71 5.43 -22.79
N ALA A 7 16.89 5.07 -22.28
CA ALA A 7 17.02 4.28 -21.06
C ALA A 7 16.40 4.98 -19.84
N TRP A 8 16.61 6.29 -19.68
CA TRP A 8 15.95 7.07 -18.63
C TRP A 8 14.43 7.13 -18.79
N ALA A 9 13.95 7.28 -20.02
CA ALA A 9 12.51 7.27 -20.30
C ALA A 9 11.87 5.92 -19.94
N GLU A 10 12.48 4.80 -20.34
CA GLU A 10 11.98 3.45 -20.03
C GLU A 10 11.92 3.19 -18.51
N VAL A 11 12.92 3.68 -17.78
CA VAL A 11 12.96 3.56 -16.32
C VAL A 11 11.87 4.41 -15.68
N LEU A 12 11.65 5.63 -16.16
CA LEU A 12 10.54 6.46 -15.69
C LEU A 12 9.18 5.82 -16.00
N ASP A 13 9.01 5.20 -17.18
CA ASP A 13 7.79 4.46 -17.52
C ASP A 13 7.53 3.32 -16.52
N GLN A 14 8.58 2.59 -16.12
CA GLN A 14 8.45 1.53 -15.12
C GLN A 14 8.07 2.10 -13.74
N LEU A 15 8.76 3.16 -13.30
CA LEU A 15 8.48 3.81 -12.02
C LEU A 15 7.06 4.39 -11.95
N GLU A 16 6.53 4.88 -13.07
CA GLU A 16 5.16 5.35 -13.19
C GLU A 16 4.15 4.22 -13.04
N ARG A 17 4.37 3.07 -13.70
CA ARG A 17 3.52 1.88 -13.54
C ARG A 17 3.52 1.40 -12.08
N ASP A 18 4.68 1.42 -11.44
CA ASP A 18 4.82 1.03 -10.04
C ASP A 18 4.10 2.03 -9.12
N ALA A 19 4.18 3.34 -9.41
CA ALA A 19 3.43 4.37 -8.69
C ALA A 19 1.91 4.18 -8.82
N GLU A 20 1.40 3.94 -10.03
CA GLU A 20 -0.02 3.64 -10.25
C GLU A 20 -0.47 2.40 -9.47
N MET A 21 0.36 1.36 -9.45
CA MET A 21 0.08 0.15 -8.68
C MET A 21 0.00 0.45 -7.18
N MET A 22 0.98 1.19 -6.62
CA MET A 22 0.97 1.59 -5.22
C MET A 22 -0.25 2.45 -4.87
N GLU A 23 -0.64 3.38 -5.74
CA GLU A 23 -1.83 4.21 -5.57
C GLU A 23 -3.12 3.39 -5.58
N ARG A 24 -3.21 2.35 -6.42
CA ARG A 24 -4.35 1.41 -6.41
C ARG A 24 -4.41 0.64 -5.10
N LEU A 25 -3.26 0.12 -4.63
CA LEU A 25 -3.16 -0.60 -3.37
C LEU A 25 -3.53 0.27 -2.16
N ALA A 26 -3.13 1.54 -2.17
CA ALA A 26 -3.47 2.50 -1.12
C ALA A 26 -4.98 2.78 -1.04
N ARG A 27 -5.70 2.66 -2.17
CA ARG A 27 -7.15 2.87 -2.26
C ARG A 27 -7.98 1.59 -2.03
N SER A 28 -7.37 0.41 -2.15
CA SER A 28 -8.08 -0.86 -1.97
C SER A 28 -8.16 -1.26 -0.49
N ASP A 29 -9.37 -1.56 -0.01
CA ASP A 29 -9.61 -2.06 1.36
C ASP A 29 -9.18 -3.54 1.56
N ALA A 30 -8.88 -4.25 0.47
CA ALA A 30 -8.40 -5.62 0.50
C ALA A 30 -7.11 -5.74 -0.32
N PRO A 31 -6.05 -6.38 0.21
CA PRO A 31 -4.90 -6.72 -0.60
C PRO A 31 -5.37 -7.63 -1.73
N GLU A 32 -4.99 -7.30 -2.97
CA GLU A 32 -5.25 -8.16 -4.12
C GLU A 32 -4.63 -9.54 -3.82
N ALA A 33 -5.47 -10.57 -3.75
CA ALA A 33 -5.04 -11.89 -3.29
C ALA A 33 -3.94 -12.41 -4.23
N GLY A 34 -2.75 -12.66 -3.67
CA GLY A 34 -1.58 -13.11 -4.44
C GLY A 34 -0.65 -11.99 -4.93
N PHE A 35 -0.87 -10.73 -4.53
CA PHE A 35 0.08 -9.67 -4.83
C PHE A 35 1.42 -9.91 -4.11
N GLN A 36 2.47 -10.16 -4.90
CA GLN A 36 3.86 -10.13 -4.44
C GLN A 36 4.62 -9.12 -5.30
N PRO A 37 5.05 -7.97 -4.73
CA PRO A 37 5.88 -7.05 -5.48
C PRO A 37 7.21 -7.74 -5.82
N ALA A 38 7.65 -7.59 -7.06
CA ALA A 38 9.00 -8.01 -7.43
C ALA A 38 10.03 -7.24 -6.57
N PRO A 39 11.17 -7.85 -6.21
CA PRO A 39 12.26 -7.13 -5.59
C PRO A 39 12.68 -5.94 -6.46
N TRP A 40 12.85 -4.77 -5.84
CA TRP A 40 13.32 -3.59 -6.55
C TRP A 40 14.78 -3.78 -6.98
N GLU A 41 15.03 -3.62 -8.27
CA GLU A 41 16.38 -3.62 -8.84
C GLU A 41 16.73 -2.22 -9.34
N PRO A 42 17.82 -1.61 -8.86
CA PRO A 42 18.26 -0.31 -9.36
C PRO A 42 18.55 -0.38 -10.87
N PRO A 43 18.01 0.55 -11.67
CA PRO A 43 18.23 0.53 -13.11
C PRO A 43 19.69 0.86 -13.45
N ALA A 44 20.28 0.07 -14.34
CA ALA A 44 21.68 0.23 -14.78
C ALA A 44 21.80 1.29 -15.89
N ILE A 45 21.51 2.55 -15.56
CA ILE A 45 21.59 3.67 -16.50
C ILE A 45 22.96 4.36 -16.37
N ARG A 46 23.55 4.71 -17.51
CA ARG A 46 24.80 5.47 -17.54
C ARG A 46 24.51 6.95 -17.76
N GLY A 47 25.17 7.79 -16.96
CA GLY A 47 25.07 9.24 -17.08
C GLY A 47 23.92 9.86 -16.28
N PRO A 48 23.89 11.21 -16.22
CA PRO A 48 22.88 11.95 -15.48
C PRO A 48 21.50 11.83 -16.14
N LEU A 49 20.45 12.13 -15.37
CA LEU A 49 19.09 12.31 -15.89
C LEU A 49 19.08 13.51 -16.87
N PRO A 50 18.55 13.36 -18.10
CA PRO A 50 18.34 14.48 -19.02
C PRO A 50 17.40 15.53 -18.43
N ASP A 51 17.70 16.81 -18.65
CA ASP A 51 16.94 17.94 -18.10
C ASP A 51 15.47 17.92 -18.57
N GLU A 52 15.20 17.42 -19.78
CA GLU A 52 13.85 17.29 -20.34
C GLU A 52 12.98 16.28 -19.56
N LEU A 53 13.60 15.32 -18.88
CA LEU A 53 12.92 14.30 -18.07
C LEU A 53 12.83 14.69 -16.60
N LEU A 54 13.41 15.82 -16.19
CA LEU A 54 13.50 16.23 -14.79
C LEU A 54 12.12 16.46 -14.17
N ASP A 55 11.23 17.17 -14.86
CA ASP A 55 9.89 17.46 -14.34
C ASP A 55 9.05 16.17 -14.24
N ARG A 56 9.23 15.26 -15.20
CA ARG A 56 8.62 13.93 -15.17
C ARG A 56 9.10 13.13 -13.95
N ALA A 57 10.41 13.08 -13.71
CA ALA A 57 10.97 12.39 -12.56
C ALA A 57 10.48 12.97 -11.22
N ARG A 58 10.37 14.30 -11.12
CA ARG A 58 9.82 14.97 -9.94
C ARG A 58 8.36 14.60 -9.69
N GLU A 59 7.56 14.53 -10.74
CA GLU A 59 6.15 14.14 -10.63
C GLU A 59 6.01 12.69 -10.15
N VAL A 60 6.82 11.78 -10.70
CA VAL A 60 6.88 10.38 -10.23
C VAL A 60 7.24 10.31 -8.74
N GLN A 61 8.28 11.02 -8.32
CA GLN A 61 8.70 11.07 -6.92
C GLN A 61 7.58 11.57 -6.01
N ARG A 62 6.91 12.66 -6.40
CA ARG A 62 5.79 13.25 -5.65
C ARG A 62 4.65 12.24 -5.47
N ARG A 63 4.30 11.51 -6.53
CA ARG A 63 3.26 10.46 -6.51
C ARG A 63 3.65 9.31 -5.58
N GLN A 64 4.90 8.85 -5.66
CA GLN A 64 5.43 7.80 -4.80
C GLN A 64 5.42 8.20 -3.31
N ASP A 65 5.80 9.44 -2.99
CA ASP A 65 5.76 9.96 -1.61
C ASP A 65 4.33 10.02 -1.07
N ALA A 66 3.36 10.47 -1.88
CA ALA A 66 1.96 10.49 -1.51
C ALA A 66 1.39 9.07 -1.29
N ALA A 67 1.70 8.13 -2.19
CA ALA A 67 1.29 6.74 -2.05
C ALA A 67 1.91 6.08 -0.81
N ARG A 68 3.19 6.34 -0.52
CA ARG A 68 3.87 5.85 0.69
C ARG A 68 3.20 6.38 1.97
N ALA A 69 2.82 7.65 1.99
CA ALA A 69 2.12 8.24 3.13
C ALA A 69 0.76 7.56 3.35
N ALA A 70 -0.04 7.41 2.29
CA ALA A 70 -1.34 6.75 2.35
C ALA A 70 -1.25 5.28 2.78
N LEU A 71 -0.29 4.52 2.25
CA LEU A 71 -0.05 3.13 2.66
C LEU A 71 0.36 3.03 4.14
N THR A 72 1.18 3.96 4.62
CA THR A 72 1.59 4.00 6.02
C THR A 72 0.40 4.23 6.95
N GLU A 73 -0.50 5.14 6.57
CA GLU A 73 -1.73 5.43 7.30
C GLU A 73 -2.68 4.21 7.30
N ALA A 74 -2.89 3.59 6.14
CA ALA A 74 -3.72 2.39 6.01
C ALA A 74 -3.19 1.24 6.88
N LEU A 75 -1.87 1.01 6.89
CA LEU A 75 -1.24 -0.01 7.74
C LEU A 75 -1.39 0.29 9.23
N ALA A 76 -1.33 1.57 9.63
CA ALA A 76 -1.59 1.97 11.02
C ALA A 76 -3.04 1.66 11.42
N ALA A 77 -4.02 2.02 10.59
CA ALA A 77 -5.43 1.73 10.83
C ALA A 77 -5.73 0.23 10.94
N VAL A 78 -5.11 -0.60 10.10
CA VAL A 78 -5.22 -2.07 10.17
C VAL A 78 -4.65 -2.60 11.49
N ARG A 79 -3.49 -2.10 11.93
CA ARG A 79 -2.89 -2.49 13.22
C ARG A 79 -3.77 -2.13 14.41
N ASP A 80 -4.37 -0.95 14.40
CA ASP A 80 -5.27 -0.52 15.48
C ASP A 80 -6.53 -1.37 15.54
N ARG A 81 -7.12 -1.70 14.37
CA ARG A 81 -8.25 -2.63 14.28
C ARG A 81 -7.92 -4.01 14.85
N GLN A 82 -6.73 -4.53 14.53
CA GLN A 82 -6.26 -5.81 15.08
C GLN A 82 -6.00 -5.76 16.59
N ARG A 83 -5.54 -4.62 17.13
CA ARG A 83 -5.38 -4.44 18.58
C ARG A 83 -6.73 -4.45 19.30
N LEU A 84 -7.73 -3.75 18.74
CA LEU A 84 -9.08 -3.70 19.31
C LEU A 84 -9.77 -5.07 19.25
N SER A 85 -9.65 -5.81 18.14
CA SER A 85 -10.26 -7.15 18.03
C SER A 85 -9.59 -8.20 18.91
N ARG A 86 -8.30 -8.05 19.22
CA ARG A 86 -7.57 -8.92 20.15
C ARG A 86 -7.81 -8.58 21.62
N ARG A 87 -8.43 -7.44 21.93
CA ARG A 87 -8.78 -7.12 23.32
C ARG A 87 -9.93 -8.06 23.71
N PRO A 88 -9.74 -8.99 24.66
CA PRO A 88 -10.85 -9.78 25.15
C PRO A 88 -11.89 -8.80 25.65
N ALA A 89 -13.15 -8.96 25.22
CA ALA A 89 -14.26 -8.22 25.80
C ALA A 89 -14.11 -8.37 27.31
N ALA A 90 -13.93 -7.25 28.02
CA ALA A 90 -14.02 -7.26 29.46
C ALA A 90 -15.46 -7.65 29.76
N LEU A 91 -15.70 -8.96 29.88
CA LEU A 91 -16.96 -9.51 30.33
C LEU A 91 -17.20 -8.88 31.69
N PRO A 92 -18.32 -8.16 31.92
CA PRO A 92 -18.76 -7.98 33.29
C PRO A 92 -18.93 -9.40 33.84
N VAL A 93 -18.09 -9.76 34.83
CA VAL A 93 -18.30 -10.96 35.62
C VAL A 93 -19.60 -10.73 36.39
N THR A 94 -20.69 -11.17 35.80
CA THR A 94 -21.93 -11.48 36.49
C THR A 94 -22.30 -12.86 35.99
N PRO A 95 -22.39 -13.89 36.85
CA PRO A 95 -22.80 -15.22 36.42
C PRO A 95 -24.24 -15.11 35.90
N ALA A 96 -24.40 -15.07 34.58
CA ALA A 96 -25.68 -15.23 33.93
C ALA A 96 -26.18 -16.64 34.25
N ARG A 97 -27.15 -16.73 35.15
CA ARG A 97 -27.88 -17.97 35.40
C ARG A 97 -28.44 -18.48 34.06
N PRO A 98 -28.23 -19.76 33.71
CA PRO A 98 -28.85 -20.32 32.52
C PRO A 98 -30.37 -20.26 32.68
N ALA A 99 -31.05 -19.63 31.72
CA ALA A 99 -32.51 -19.58 31.64
C ALA A 99 -32.97 -20.47 30.49
N TYR A 100 -33.84 -21.44 30.79
CA TYR A 100 -34.48 -22.28 29.79
C TYR A 100 -35.60 -21.49 29.10
N VAL A 101 -35.60 -21.51 27.77
CA VAL A 101 -36.68 -20.98 26.94
C VAL A 101 -37.59 -22.15 26.60
N ASP A 102 -38.80 -22.12 27.13
CA ASP A 102 -39.86 -23.07 26.76
C ASP A 102 -40.49 -22.60 25.44
N ILE A 103 -40.33 -23.40 24.40
CA ILE A 103 -40.96 -23.19 23.10
C ILE A 103 -42.27 -23.97 23.11
N SER A 104 -43.38 -23.25 23.21
CA SER A 104 -44.72 -23.82 23.02
C SER A 104 -44.92 -24.10 21.53
N ALA A 105 -45.41 -25.31 21.22
CA ALA A 105 -45.61 -25.86 19.88
C ALA A 105 -46.65 -25.12 19.04
#